data_AF-A0A831V090-F1
#
_entry.id   AF-A0A831V090-F1
#
_cell.length_a   1.000
_cell.length_b   1.000
_cell.length_c   1.000
_cell.angle_alpha   90.00
_cell.angle_beta   90.00
_cell.angle_gamma   90.00
#
_symmetry.space_group_name_H-M   'P 1'
#
loop_
_entity.id
_entity.type
_entity.pdbx_description
1 polymer ?
#
loop_
_entity_poly.entity_id
_entity_poly.type
_entity_poly.pdbx_seq_one_letter_code
_entity_poly.pdbx_strand_id
1 'polypeptide(L)'
;EETQRLYGQRDDLSLVGTRDAALKGADALIVCTEWKAFRAPDFELMRESLADPVIFDGRNLYDPVRLDDNGWSYYGIGRGETVRHPATALNPER
;
A
#
# COMPACT_ATOMS: atom_id res chain seq x y z
N GLU A 1 4.28 13.49 -16.40
CA GLU A 1 3.73 14.52 -17.31
C GLU A 1 2.56 13.98 -18.14
N GLU A 2 2.72 12.86 -18.85
CA GLU A 2 1.65 12.30 -19.69
C GLU A 2 0.37 11.91 -18.93
N THR A 3 0.48 11.26 -17.76
CA THR A 3 -0.69 10.91 -16.93
C THR A 3 -1.46 12.15 -16.50
N GLN A 4 -0.77 13.22 -16.08
CA GLN A 4 -1.39 14.49 -15.71
C GLN A 4 -2.09 15.13 -16.91
N ARG A 5 -1.51 15.03 -18.11
CA ARG A 5 -2.10 15.51 -19.36
C ARG A 5 -3.39 14.77 -19.72
N LEU A 6 -3.41 13.44 -19.52
CA LEU A 6 -4.55 12.59 -19.85
C LEU A 6 -5.70 12.72 -18.86
N TYR A 7 -5.41 12.77 -17.56
CA TYR A 7 -6.43 12.74 -16.52
C TYR A 7 -6.76 14.11 -15.92
N GLY A 8 -5.89 15.11 -16.09
CA GLY A 8 -6.09 16.45 -15.55
C GLY A 8 -6.11 16.50 -14.02
N GLN A 9 -6.68 17.58 -13.47
CA GLN A 9 -7.04 17.66 -12.06
C GLN A 9 -8.48 17.16 -11.87
N ARG A 10 -8.70 16.37 -10.83
CA ARG A 10 -10.00 15.81 -10.47
C ARG A 10 -10.12 15.73 -8.97
N ASP A 11 -11.33 15.86 -8.45
CA ASP A 11 -11.59 15.76 -7.00
C ASP A 11 -11.47 14.33 -6.48
N ASP A 12 -11.62 13.34 -7.36
CA ASP A 12 -11.59 11.90 -7.05
C ASP A 12 -10.24 11.23 -7.38
N LEU A 13 -9.26 11.98 -7.88
CA LEU A 13 -7.95 11.45 -8.27
C LEU A 13 -6.84 12.46 -7.97
N SER A 14 -5.95 12.08 -7.04
CA SER A 14 -4.71 12.80 -6.80
C SER A 14 -3.54 12.11 -7.50
N LEU A 15 -2.82 12.86 -8.34
CA LEU A 15 -1.57 12.42 -8.96
C LEU A 15 -0.41 13.09 -8.22
N VAL A 16 0.50 12.28 -7.71
CA VAL A 16 1.63 12.75 -6.90
C VAL A 16 2.97 12.52 -7.61
N GLY A 17 3.95 13.38 -7.32
CA GLY A 17 5.28 13.33 -7.95
C GLY A 17 6.22 12.26 -7.39
N THR A 18 5.91 11.71 -6.21
CA THR A 18 6.70 10.65 -5.57
C THR A 18 5.79 9.54 -5.08
N ARG A 19 6.32 8.32 -4.99
CA ARG A 19 5.58 7.19 -4.42
C ARG A 19 5.12 7.48 -3.00
N ASP A 20 6.01 8.02 -2.18
CA ASP A 20 5.77 8.12 -0.74
C ASP A 20 4.67 9.16 -0.43
N ALA A 21 4.52 10.18 -1.28
CA ALA A 21 3.39 11.12 -1.21
C ALA A 21 2.03 10.44 -1.44
N ALA A 22 1.98 9.29 -2.14
CA ALA A 22 0.73 8.55 -2.37
C ALA A 22 0.25 7.82 -1.10
N LEU A 23 1.13 7.61 -0.13
CA LEU A 23 0.80 6.90 1.11
C LEU A 23 0.16 7.81 2.14
N LYS A 24 0.49 9.11 2.11
CA LYS A 24 0.14 10.05 3.17
C LYS A 24 -1.38 10.18 3.31
N GLY A 25 -1.91 9.67 4.43
CA GLY A 25 -3.34 9.74 4.74
C GLY A 25 -4.20 8.78 3.92
N ALA A 26 -3.59 7.83 3.20
CA ALA A 26 -4.32 6.74 2.56
C ALA A 26 -4.57 5.61 3.56
N ASP A 27 -5.69 4.91 3.42
CA ASP A 27 -6.02 3.76 4.29
C ASP A 27 -5.20 2.51 3.95
N ALA A 28 -4.87 2.32 2.68
CA ALA A 28 -4.14 1.15 2.20
C ALA A 28 -3.30 1.47 0.95
N LEU A 29 -2.28 0.65 0.70
CA LEU A 29 -1.51 0.67 -0.56
C LEU A 29 -2.02 -0.39 -1.53
N ILE A 30 -2.15 -0.01 -2.81
CA ILE A 30 -2.44 -0.94 -3.91
C ILE A 30 -1.31 -0.87 -4.94
N VAL A 31 -0.66 -2.01 -5.22
CA VAL A 31 0.42 -2.12 -6.21
C VAL A 31 -0.11 -2.72 -7.50
N CYS A 32 -0.17 -1.89 -8.54
CA CYS A 32 -0.68 -2.29 -9.86
C CYS A 32 0.42 -2.58 -10.89
N THR A 33 1.68 -2.20 -10.62
CA THR A 33 2.81 -2.35 -11.55
C THR A 33 4.09 -2.79 -10.84
N GLU A 34 4.97 -3.50 -11.53
CA GLU A 34 6.16 -4.18 -11.00
C GLU A 34 7.45 -3.36 -11.10
N TRP A 35 7.33 -2.04 -11.11
CA TRP A 35 8.45 -1.14 -11.35
C TRP A 35 9.53 -1.33 -10.29
N LYS A 36 10.81 -1.29 -10.72
CA LYS A 36 11.96 -1.54 -9.84
C LYS A 36 11.97 -0.64 -8.59
N ALA A 37 11.53 0.60 -8.73
CA ALA A 37 11.40 1.55 -7.62
C ALA A 37 10.56 1.00 -6.46
N PHE A 38 9.61 0.11 -6.73
CA PHE A 38 8.68 -0.44 -5.72
C PHE A 38 9.21 -1.69 -5.01
N ARG A 39 10.33 -2.29 -5.43
CA ARG A 39 10.80 -3.58 -4.92
C ARG A 39 11.54 -3.54 -3.59
N ALA A 40 12.06 -2.37 -3.20
CA ALA A 40 12.77 -2.19 -1.93
C ALA A 40 12.14 -1.03 -1.14
N PRO A 41 10.90 -1.20 -0.65
CA PRO A 41 10.25 -0.19 0.17
C PRO A 41 10.83 -0.18 1.59
N ASP A 42 10.68 0.97 2.25
CA ASP A 42 10.85 1.08 3.69
C ASP A 42 9.49 0.87 4.36
N PHE A 43 9.23 -0.36 4.82
CA PHE A 43 7.95 -0.70 5.42
C PHE A 43 7.70 0.02 6.75
N GLU A 44 8.72 0.50 7.45
CA GLU A 44 8.48 1.25 8.69
C GLU A 44 7.89 2.62 8.37
N LEU A 45 8.52 3.35 7.45
CA LEU A 45 8.04 4.65 6.98
C LEU A 45 6.65 4.56 6.32
N MET A 46 6.37 3.46 5.61
CA MET A 46 5.05 3.23 5.03
C MET A 46 3.97 3.08 6.10
N ARG A 47 4.28 2.38 7.21
CA ARG A 47 3.34 2.17 8.31
C ARG A 47 2.98 3.48 9.00
N GLU A 48 3.94 4.38 9.17
CA GLU A 48 3.71 5.70 9.75
C GLU A 48 2.87 6.61 8.84
N SER A 49 2.89 6.37 7.54
CA SER A 49 2.22 7.21 6.53
C SER A 49 0.77 6.80 6.24
N LEU A 50 0.48 5.49 6.29
CA LEU A 50 -0.84 4.93 6.08
C LEU A 50 -1.70 4.99 7.35
N ALA A 51 -3.02 5.04 7.20
CA ALA A 51 -3.93 4.92 8.33
C ALA A 51 -3.90 3.51 8.93
N ASP A 52 -3.85 2.49 8.06
CA ASP A 52 -3.73 1.09 8.44
C ASP A 52 -2.57 0.41 7.70
N PRO A 53 -1.89 -0.59 8.32
CA PRO A 53 -0.82 -1.35 7.67
C PRO A 53 -1.38 -2.40 6.70
N VAL A 54 -2.01 -1.94 5.62
CA VAL A 54 -2.70 -2.80 4.64
C VAL A 54 -2.10 -2.63 3.25
N ILE A 55 -1.73 -3.75 2.61
CA ILE A 55 -1.18 -3.79 1.25
C ILE A 55 -1.93 -4.80 0.38
N PHE A 56 -2.44 -4.33 -0.76
CA PHE A 56 -2.90 -5.15 -1.87
C PHE A 56 -1.84 -5.17 -2.97
N ASP A 57 -1.24 -6.33 -3.21
CA ASP A 57 -0.11 -6.48 -4.13
C ASP A 57 -0.49 -7.31 -5.35
N GLY A 58 -0.94 -6.62 -6.39
CA GLY A 58 -1.33 -7.23 -7.67
C GLY A 58 -0.17 -7.82 -8.46
N ARG A 59 1.09 -7.58 -8.03
CA ARG A 59 2.31 -8.01 -8.72
C ARG A 59 3.20 -8.91 -7.89
N ASN A 60 2.76 -9.27 -6.68
CA ASN A 60 3.45 -10.20 -5.78
C ASN A 60 4.93 -9.79 -5.51
N LEU A 61 5.19 -8.48 -5.41
CA LEU A 61 6.52 -7.89 -5.19
C LEU A 61 7.08 -8.17 -3.80
N TYR A 62 6.22 -8.23 -2.79
CA TYR A 62 6.65 -8.32 -1.39
C TYR A 62 6.61 -9.75 -0.87
N ASP A 63 7.39 -10.00 0.18
CA ASP A 63 7.42 -11.29 0.87
C ASP A 63 6.27 -11.34 1.90
N PRO A 64 5.28 -12.25 1.74
CA PRO A 64 4.15 -12.35 2.66
C PRO A 64 4.58 -12.66 4.11
N VAL A 65 5.59 -13.53 4.29
CA VAL A 65 6.03 -13.96 5.63
C VAL A 65 6.64 -12.78 6.36
N ARG A 66 7.52 -12.03 5.68
CA ARG A 66 8.12 -10.82 6.26
C ARG A 66 7.05 -9.79 6.63
N LEU A 67 6.00 -9.64 5.83
CA LEU A 67 4.95 -8.67 6.12
C LEU A 67 4.09 -9.10 7.31
N ASP A 68 3.75 -10.39 7.41
CA ASP A 68 3.06 -10.96 8.57
C ASP A 68 3.83 -10.74 9.87
N ASP A 69 5.12 -11.12 9.87
CA ASP A 69 6.00 -10.96 11.03
C ASP A 69 6.12 -9.50 11.50
N ASN A 70 5.82 -8.55 10.62
CA ASN A 70 5.86 -7.11 10.89
C ASN A 70 4.46 -6.47 11.02
N GLY A 71 3.42 -7.27 11.22
CA GLY A 71 2.06 -6.81 11.54
C GLY A 71 1.30 -6.20 10.37
N TRP A 72 1.68 -6.50 9.13
CA TRP A 72 0.98 -6.04 7.94
C TRP A 72 -0.14 -7.00 7.53
N SER A 73 -1.28 -6.45 7.14
CA SER A 73 -2.28 -7.20 6.37
C SER A 73 -1.90 -7.19 4.89
N TYR A 74 -1.51 -8.35 4.36
CA TYR A 74 -1.00 -8.47 3.00
C TYR A 74 -1.87 -9.37 2.12
N TYR A 75 -2.25 -8.84 0.95
CA TYR A 75 -3.11 -9.48 -0.02
C TYR A 75 -2.36 -9.63 -1.35
N GLY A 76 -1.71 -10.78 -1.55
CA GLY A 76 -1.07 -11.16 -2.82
C GLY A 76 -1.98 -12.00 -3.71
N ILE A 77 -1.74 -11.96 -5.04
CA ILE A 77 -2.53 -12.73 -6.01
C ILE A 77 -2.08 -14.18 -6.07
N GLY A 78 -3.02 -15.12 -5.90
CA GLY A 78 -2.78 -16.55 -6.09
C GLY A 78 -1.83 -17.19 -5.07
N ARG A 79 -1.57 -16.53 -3.94
CA ARG A 79 -0.61 -17.02 -2.94
C ARG A 79 -1.21 -17.95 -1.88
N GLY A 80 -2.54 -18.00 -1.73
CA GLY A 80 -3.18 -18.75 -0.63
C GLY A 80 -2.82 -18.13 0.74
N GLU A 81 -3.73 -18.22 1.72
CA GLU A 81 -3.64 -17.49 2.99
C GLU A 81 -3.18 -16.03 2.87
N THR A 82 -4.17 -15.17 2.65
CA THR A 82 -4.07 -13.75 2.97
C THR A 82 -3.61 -13.62 4.42
N VAL A 83 -2.47 -12.99 4.63
CA VAL A 83 -2.00 -12.64 5.96
C VAL A 83 -3.03 -11.70 6.56
N ARG A 84 -3.84 -12.23 7.49
CA ARG A 84 -4.82 -11.45 8.24
C ARG A 84 -4.23 -11.21 9.60
N HIS A 85 -3.86 -9.95 9.88
CA HIS A 85 -3.78 -9.55 11.27
C HIS A 85 -5.20 -9.72 11.84
N PRO A 86 -5.38 -10.45 12.96
CA PRO A 86 -6.67 -10.44 13.64
C PRO A 86 -6.91 -9.00 14.05
N ALA A 87 -7.91 -8.35 13.46
CA ALA A 87 -8.37 -7.06 13.91
C ALA A 87 -8.78 -7.20 15.39
N THR A 88 -7.88 -6.85 16.29
CA THR A 88 -8.23 -6.48 17.65
C THR A 88 -7.77 -5.03 17.77
N ALA A 89 -8.76 -4.14 17.85
CA ALA A 89 -8.65 -2.69 17.87
C ALA A 89 -8.31 -2.03 16.52
N LEU A 90 -9.25 -2.11 15.57
CA LEU A 90 -9.58 -0.87 14.85
C LEU A 90 -9.93 0.14 15.94
N ASN A 91 -9.11 1.18 16.06
CA ASN A 91 -9.24 2.19 17.09
C ASN A 91 -10.66 2.79 17.02
N PRO A 92 -11.53 2.56 18.03
CA PRO A 92 -12.90 3.06 17.99
C PRO A 92 -12.97 4.59 18.18
N GLU A 93 -11.84 5.25 18.45
CA GLU A 93 -11.74 6.69 18.75
C GLU A 93 -10.92 7.50 17.72
N ARG A 94 -10.84 7.03 16.47
CA ARG A 94 -10.38 7.87 15.33
C ARG A 94 -11.48 8.08 14.31
#